data_AF-A0A194SFJ3-F1
#
_entry.id   AF-A0A194SFJ3-F1
#
_cell.length_a   1.000
_cell.length_b   1.000
_cell.length_c   1.000
_cell.angle_alpha   90.00
_cell.angle_beta   90.00
_cell.angle_gamma   90.00
#
_symmetry.space_group_name_H-M   'P 1'
#
loop_
_entity.id
_entity.type
_entity.pdbx_description
1 polymer ?
#
loop_
_entity_poly.entity_id
_entity_poly.type
_entity_poly.pdbx_seq_one_letter_code
_entity_poly.pdbx_strand_id
1 'polypeptide(L)'
;MSSTLRDIVASIFEPGTNQGLLRAMNASFYALFATLAALLVATRGNGHVVALLTLSVALWASIKWFLAQIADAEAAQREERLAKERAEVAQGGDAARPVGGKEGKTE
;
A
#
# COMPACT_ATOMS: atom_id res chain seq x y z
N MET A 1 -1.44 -4.31 29.40
CA MET A 1 -2.13 -4.82 28.20
C MET A 1 -2.56 -3.65 27.31
N SER A 2 -1.61 -2.87 26.81
CA SER A 2 -1.87 -1.60 26.08
C SER A 2 -0.86 -1.34 24.95
N SER A 3 0.08 -2.25 24.76
CA SER A 3 1.13 -2.18 23.73
C SER A 3 0.59 -2.52 22.34
N THR A 4 -0.35 -3.46 22.21
CA THR A 4 -0.88 -3.89 20.89
C THR A 4 -1.56 -2.78 20.10
N LEU A 5 -2.34 -1.91 20.75
CA LEU A 5 -2.96 -0.75 20.10
C LEU A 5 -1.92 0.31 19.72
N ARG A 6 -0.87 0.48 20.52
CA ARG A 6 0.16 1.49 20.29
C ARG A 6 1.14 1.06 19.19
N ASP A 7 1.50 -0.22 19.14
CA ASP A 7 2.25 -0.84 18.04
C ASP A 7 1.48 -0.78 16.72
N ILE A 8 0.15 -1.00 16.75
CA ILE A 8 -0.67 -0.84 15.53
C ILE A 8 -0.74 0.63 15.10
N VAL A 9 -0.92 1.58 16.04
CA VAL A 9 -0.91 3.01 15.73
C VAL A 9 0.46 3.48 15.24
N ALA A 10 1.56 3.01 15.84
CA ALA A 10 2.92 3.31 15.38
C ALA A 10 3.18 2.68 14.01
N SER A 11 2.75 1.45 13.77
CA SER A 11 2.82 0.77 12.47
C SER A 11 1.92 1.38 11.38
N ILE A 12 0.90 2.17 11.77
CA ILE A 12 0.13 3.02 10.85
C ILE A 12 0.94 4.26 10.43
N PHE A 13 1.87 4.73 11.27
CA PHE A 13 2.74 5.87 11.01
C PHE A 13 4.12 5.49 10.46
N GLU A 14 4.50 4.21 10.52
CA GLU A 14 5.74 3.70 9.91
C GLU A 14 5.55 3.59 8.38
N PRO A 15 6.31 4.35 7.57
CA PRO A 15 6.11 4.41 6.13
C PRO A 15 6.72 3.16 5.47
N GLY A 16 5.88 2.16 5.22
CA GLY A 16 6.24 1.00 4.42
C GLY A 16 5.47 -0.25 4.82
N THR A 17 4.63 -0.73 3.91
CA THR A 17 3.75 -1.93 4.04
C THR A 17 2.34 -1.65 4.59
N ASN A 18 1.68 -0.68 3.96
CA ASN A 18 0.28 -0.29 4.18
C ASN A 18 -0.74 -1.35 3.65
N GLN A 19 -0.63 -2.61 4.09
CA GLN A 19 -1.58 -3.68 3.75
C GLN A 19 -2.47 -4.07 4.94
N GLY A 20 -1.93 -4.00 6.16
CA GLY A 20 -2.68 -4.30 7.39
C GLY A 20 -3.80 -3.29 7.64
N LEU A 21 -3.48 -2.00 7.51
CA LEU A 21 -4.44 -0.91 7.70
C LEU A 21 -5.57 -0.94 6.65
N LEU A 22 -5.22 -1.13 5.38
CA LEU A 22 -6.20 -1.29 4.29
C LEU A 22 -7.21 -2.41 4.56
N ARG A 23 -6.72 -3.53 5.10
CA ARG A 23 -7.55 -4.70 5.38
C ARG A 23 -8.47 -4.46 6.57
N ALA A 24 -7.96 -3.84 7.64
CA ALA A 24 -8.77 -3.45 8.79
C ALA A 24 -9.86 -2.44 8.42
N MET A 25 -9.53 -1.46 7.58
CA MET A 25 -10.47 -0.47 7.10
C MET A 25 -11.58 -1.09 6.25
N ASN A 26 -11.24 -1.95 5.28
CA ASN A 26 -12.24 -2.66 4.48
C ASN A 26 -13.15 -3.53 5.36
N ALA A 27 -12.59 -4.23 6.36
CA ALA A 27 -13.38 -5.03 7.29
C ALA A 27 -14.41 -4.19 8.07
N SER A 28 -14.01 -3.01 8.57
CA SER A 28 -14.92 -2.09 9.24
C SER A 28 -16.04 -1.58 8.35
N PHE A 29 -15.75 -1.25 7.08
CA PHE A 29 -16.78 -0.85 6.12
C PHE A 29 -17.76 -1.99 5.81
N TYR A 30 -17.27 -3.22 5.59
CA TYR A 30 -18.16 -4.37 5.39
C TYR A 30 -19.05 -4.63 6.61
N ALA A 31 -18.53 -4.52 7.83
CA ALA A 31 -19.33 -4.62 9.04
C ALA A 31 -20.40 -3.51 9.11
N LEU A 32 -20.05 -2.28 8.71
CA LEU A 32 -21.00 -1.17 8.66
C LEU A 32 -22.10 -1.42 7.62
N PHE A 33 -21.74 -1.84 6.41
CA PHE A 33 -22.68 -2.16 5.34
C PHE A 33 -23.60 -3.31 5.73
N ALA A 34 -23.07 -4.37 6.34
CA ALA A 34 -23.88 -5.49 6.83
C ALA A 34 -24.88 -5.02 7.89
N THR A 35 -24.44 -4.17 8.82
CA THR A 35 -25.29 -3.59 9.87
C THR A 35 -26.39 -2.71 9.28
N LEU A 36 -26.04 -1.81 8.35
CA LEU A 36 -26.98 -0.93 7.67
C LEU A 36 -27.96 -1.70 6.78
N ALA A 37 -27.50 -2.75 6.08
CA ALA A 37 -28.35 -3.61 5.27
C ALA A 37 -29.35 -4.40 6.14
N ALA A 38 -28.89 -4.94 7.29
CA ALA A 38 -29.78 -5.60 8.25
C ALA A 38 -30.85 -4.65 8.79
N LEU A 39 -30.46 -3.41 9.14
CA LEU A 39 -31.38 -2.35 9.56
C LEU A 39 -32.34 -1.92 8.46
N LEU A 40 -31.91 -1.89 7.20
CA LEU A 40 -32.74 -1.54 6.06
C LEU A 40 -33.88 -2.55 5.87
N VAL A 41 -33.57 -3.84 5.98
CA VAL A 41 -34.57 -4.92 5.94
C VAL A 41 -35.51 -4.85 7.14
N ALA A 42 -34.97 -4.63 8.35
CA ALA A 42 -35.76 -4.54 9.57
C ALA A 42 -36.74 -3.34 9.56
N THR A 43 -36.37 -2.23 8.91
CA THR A 43 -37.14 -0.97 8.93
C THR A 43 -38.05 -0.79 7.69
N ARG A 44 -38.22 -1.84 6.86
CA ARG A 44 -39.00 -1.78 5.60
C ARG A 44 -38.60 -0.64 4.64
N GLY A 45 -37.31 -0.27 4.62
CA GLY A 45 -36.82 0.73 3.66
C GLY A 45 -37.15 2.18 3.97
N ASN A 46 -37.05 2.62 5.23
CA ASN A 46 -37.12 4.04 5.59
C ASN A 46 -36.01 4.84 4.86
N GLY A 47 -36.38 5.95 4.22
CA GLY A 47 -35.46 6.80 3.44
C GLY A 47 -34.25 7.31 4.22
N HIS A 48 -34.37 7.44 5.55
CA HIS A 48 -33.24 7.78 6.42
C HIS A 48 -32.13 6.71 6.38
N VAL A 49 -32.50 5.43 6.39
CA VAL A 49 -31.54 4.31 6.35
C VAL A 49 -30.88 4.19 4.97
N VAL A 50 -31.63 4.52 3.90
CA VAL A 50 -31.09 4.58 2.54
C VAL A 50 -30.03 5.68 2.42
N ALA A 51 -30.27 6.87 2.97
CA ALA A 51 -29.29 7.95 2.97
C ALA A 51 -28.00 7.56 3.72
N LEU A 52 -28.13 6.91 4.88
CA LEU A 52 -26.99 6.40 5.65
C LEU A 52 -26.19 5.34 4.87
N LEU A 53 -26.88 4.43 4.15
CA LEU A 53 -26.22 3.45 3.30
C LEU A 53 -25.44 4.12 2.16
N THR A 54 -26.06 5.07 1.46
CA THR A 54 -25.42 5.82 0.35
C THR A 54 -24.19 6.59 0.82
N LEU A 55 -24.28 7.30 1.95
CA LEU A 55 -23.14 8.03 2.53
C LEU A 55 -21.99 7.09 2.90
N SER A 56 -22.32 5.90 3.43
CA SER A 56 -21.30 4.90 3.76
C SER A 56 -20.59 4.38 2.51
N VAL A 57 -21.31 4.16 1.40
CA VAL A 57 -20.73 3.74 0.10
C VAL A 57 -19.88 4.85 -0.50
N ALA A 58 -20.36 6.10 -0.47
CA ALA A 58 -19.62 7.25 -0.95
C ALA A 58 -18.30 7.44 -0.18
N LEU A 59 -18.32 7.26 1.14
CA LEU A 59 -17.13 7.31 1.99
C LEU A 59 -16.15 6.19 1.65
N TRP A 60 -16.62 4.96 1.48
CA TRP A 60 -15.78 3.83 1.08
C TRP A 60 -15.12 4.06 -0.30
N ALA A 61 -15.90 4.54 -1.28
CA ALA A 61 -15.39 4.86 -2.61
C ALA A 61 -14.32 5.95 -2.57
N SER A 62 -14.55 7.02 -1.78
CA SER A 62 -13.59 8.10 -1.59
C SER A 62 -12.24 7.59 -1.06
N ILE A 63 -12.27 6.68 -0.09
CA ILE A 63 -11.02 6.12 0.44
C ILE A 63 -10.38 5.14 -0.56
N LYS A 64 -11.16 4.31 -1.25
CA LYS A 64 -10.65 3.42 -2.30
C LYS A 64 -9.91 4.19 -3.40
N TRP A 65 -10.44 5.34 -3.78
CA TRP A 65 -9.80 6.25 -4.73
C TRP A 65 -8.54 6.88 -4.15
N PHE A 66 -8.58 7.36 -2.90
CA PHE A 66 -7.41 7.92 -2.22
C PHE A 66 -6.25 6.92 -2.10
N LEU A 67 -6.56 5.65 -1.81
CA LEU A 67 -5.57 4.58 -1.74
C LEU A 67 -4.95 4.24 -3.10
N ALA A 68 -5.77 4.22 -4.16
CA ALA A 68 -5.25 4.04 -5.51
C ALA A 68 -4.28 5.16 -5.87
N GLN A 69 -4.58 6.39 -5.46
CA GLN A 69 -3.72 7.53 -5.73
C GLN A 69 -2.39 7.47 -4.97
N ILE A 70 -2.39 7.00 -3.72
CA ILE A 70 -1.14 6.77 -2.96
C ILE A 70 -0.32 5.64 -3.58
N ALA A 71 -0.96 4.53 -3.96
CA ALA A 71 -0.27 3.39 -4.56
C ALA A 71 0.41 3.77 -5.89
N ASP A 72 -0.23 4.62 -6.69
CA ASP A 72 0.33 5.16 -7.93
C ASP A 72 1.57 6.03 -7.67
N ALA A 73 1.52 6.90 -6.65
CA ALA A 73 2.65 7.73 -6.25
C ALA A 73 3.82 6.90 -5.69
N GLU A 74 3.56 5.83 -4.92
CA GLU A 74 4.59 4.92 -4.42
C GLU A 74 5.24 4.09 -5.54
N ALA A 75 4.47 3.68 -6.55
CA ALA A 75 4.98 2.92 -7.69
C ALA A 75 6.02 3.74 -8.49
N ALA A 76 5.72 5.02 -8.75
CA ALA A 76 6.65 5.93 -9.43
C ALA A 76 7.99 6.08 -8.68
N GLN A 77 7.94 6.20 -7.34
CA GLN A 77 9.14 6.28 -6.50
C GLN A 77 9.98 4.99 -6.51
N ARG A 78 9.32 3.83 -6.64
CA ARG A 78 9.99 2.52 -6.66
C ARG A 78 10.77 2.32 -7.95
N GLU A 79 10.23 2.76 -9.08
CA GLU A 79 10.90 2.66 -10.39
C GLU A 79 12.15 3.54 -10.47
N GLU A 80 12.10 4.77 -9.94
CA GLU A 80 13.28 5.65 -9.88
C GLU A 80 14.41 5.08 -9.00
N ARG A 81 14.07 4.45 -7.87
CA ARG A 81 15.05 3.79 -7.00
C ARG A 81 15.70 2.61 -7.70
N LEU A 82 14.91 1.76 -8.36
CA LEU A 82 15.42 0.62 -9.13
C LEU A 82 16.29 1.07 -10.32
N ALA A 83 15.95 2.18 -10.97
CA ALA A 83 16.74 2.75 -12.06
C ALA A 83 18.10 3.29 -11.57
N LYS A 84 18.12 3.99 -10.43
CA LYS A 84 19.36 4.46 -9.79
C LYS A 84 20.24 3.31 -9.34
N GLU A 85 19.67 2.29 -8.70
CA GLU A 85 20.40 1.12 -8.23
C GLU A 85 21.01 0.32 -9.41
N ARG A 86 20.28 0.18 -10.53
CA ARG A 86 20.84 -0.43 -11.76
C ARG A 86 21.95 0.41 -12.39
N ALA A 87 21.86 1.74 -12.36
CA ALA A 87 22.89 2.63 -12.88
C ALA A 87 24.17 2.59 -12.01
N GLU A 88 24.01 2.49 -10.69
CA GLU A 88 25.12 2.41 -9.74
C GLU A 88 25.83 1.03 -9.80
N VAL A 89 25.06 -0.06 -9.93
CA VAL A 89 25.61 -1.41 -10.16
C VAL A 89 26.34 -1.52 -11.51
N ALA A 90 25.85 -0.83 -12.56
CA ALA A 90 26.52 -0.78 -13.85
C ALA A 90 27.83 0.03 -13.81
N GLN A 91 27.92 1.10 -13.00
CA GLN A 91 29.16 1.87 -12.83
C GLN A 91 30.16 1.19 -11.88
N GLY A 92 29.69 0.50 -10.82
CA GLY A 92 30.56 -0.23 -9.90
C GLY A 92 31.18 -1.51 -10.47
N GLY A 93 30.58 -2.08 -11.52
CA GLY A 93 31.07 -3.28 -12.21
C GLY A 93 32.27 -3.04 -13.15
N ASP A 94 32.54 -1.80 -13.54
CA ASP A 94 33.61 -1.44 -14.48
C ASP A 94 34.95 -1.15 -13.78
N ALA A 95 34.93 -0.76 -12.50
CA ALA A 95 36.14 -0.44 -11.74
C ALA A 95 36.93 -1.68 -11.24
N ALA A 96 36.40 -2.90 -11.38
CA ALA A 96 36.99 -4.13 -10.82
C ALA A 96 37.77 -5.00 -11.83
N ARG A 97 38.05 -4.53 -13.05
CA ARG A 97 39.01 -5.21 -13.94
C ARG A 97 40.36 -4.49 -14.01
N PRO A 98 41.33 -4.82 -13.15
CA PRO A 98 42.70 -4.97 -13.60
C PRO A 98 42.84 -6.41 -14.12
N VAL A 99 42.38 -6.69 -15.35
CA VAL A 99 42.87 -7.88 -16.06
C VAL A 99 44.23 -7.50 -16.64
N GLY A 100 45.20 -7.40 -15.75
CA GLY A 100 46.56 -7.74 -16.08
C GLY A 100 46.64 -9.24 -16.37
N GLY A 101 47.47 -9.60 -17.34
CA GLY A 101 47.83 -10.98 -17.62
C GLY A 101 47.26 -11.52 -18.92
N LYS A 102 48.02 -11.36 -20.00
CA LYS A 102 48.56 -12.52 -20.72
C LYS A 102 50.00 -12.24 -21.13
N GLU A 103 50.91 -12.57 -20.22
CA GLU A 103 52.19 -13.18 -20.56
C GLU A 103 51.94 -14.49 -21.33
N GLY A 104 52.88 -14.83 -22.22
CA GLY A 104 52.91 -16.01 -23.08
C GLY A 104 53.08 -15.55 -24.52
N LYS A 105 54.10 -15.89 -25.28
CA LYS A 105 54.99 -17.08 -25.39
C LYS A 105 56.03 -16.64 -26.45
N THR A 106 57.27 -17.11 -26.60
CA THR A 106 57.85 -18.46 -26.53
C THR A 106 59.33 -18.27 -26.82
N GLU A 107 60.18 -18.90 -26.00
CA GLU A 107 61.44 -19.49 -26.44
C GLU A 107 61.20 -20.61 -27.46
#